data_AF-A0A327STH3-F1
#
_entry.id   AF-A0A327STH3-F1
#
_cell.length_a   1.000
_cell.length_b   1.000
_cell.length_c   1.000
_cell.angle_alpha   90.00
_cell.angle_beta   90.00
_cell.angle_gamma   90.00
#
_symmetry.space_group_name_H-M   'P 1'
#
loop_
_entity.id
_entity.type
_entity.pdbx_description
1 polymer ?
#
loop_
_entity_poly.entity_id
_entity_poly.type
_entity_poly.pdbx_seq_one_letter_code
_entity_poly.pdbx_strand_id
1 'polypeptide(L)'
;MIKSVEKSKYLLLAIFFLLLVCVLDYFTPLDVAVGILYTSIILVALRESRKTIFLLATIATLLIMINFLYFNALATVSHWVFPVNRLISIIGLWVTTTIALNYKSVQEKLLKERIEYTETLEEVLFVTSHRVRNPVANIVKIVEMMGNDHISVKNLKEMIPFLGKSAEELDTVVKDMTGD
;
A
#
# COMPACT_ATOMS: atom_id res chain seq x y z
N MET A 1 6.98 -6.79 16.68
CA MET A 1 6.05 -6.84 17.83
C MET A 1 4.99 -5.73 17.81
N ILE A 2 5.32 -4.48 17.44
CA ILE A 2 4.37 -3.35 17.43
C ILE A 2 3.24 -3.53 16.38
N LYS A 3 3.58 -4.04 15.19
CA LYS A 3 2.62 -4.26 14.08
C LYS A 3 1.54 -5.33 14.37
N SER A 4 1.82 -6.31 15.23
CA SER A 4 0.81 -7.33 15.62
C SER A 4 -0.15 -6.81 16.70
N VAL A 5 0.32 -5.92 17.57
CA VAL A 5 -0.51 -5.29 18.61
C VAL A 5 -1.52 -4.33 18.00
N GLU A 6 -1.13 -3.52 17.00
CA GLU A 6 -2.08 -2.65 16.29
C GLU A 6 -3.14 -3.43 15.54
N LYS A 7 -2.75 -4.51 14.85
CA LYS A 7 -3.69 -5.41 14.17
C LYS A 7 -4.68 -6.04 15.16
N SER A 8 -4.21 -6.44 16.34
CA SER A 8 -5.08 -6.98 17.37
C SER A 8 -6.12 -5.97 17.87
N LYS A 9 -5.80 -4.66 17.89
CA LYS A 9 -6.73 -3.61 18.36
C LYS A 9 -7.91 -3.42 17.42
N TYR A 10 -7.69 -3.33 16.10
CA TYR A 10 -8.79 -3.14 15.13
C TYR A 10 -9.69 -4.38 15.04
N LEU A 11 -9.10 -5.58 15.16
CA LEU A 11 -9.88 -6.81 15.24
C LEU A 11 -10.77 -6.84 16.49
N LEU A 12 -10.22 -6.51 17.66
CA LEU A 12 -11.01 -6.45 18.91
C LEU A 12 -12.13 -5.40 18.81
N LEU A 13 -11.83 -4.24 18.22
CA LEU A 13 -12.83 -3.20 17.98
C LEU A 13 -13.92 -3.68 17.01
N ALA A 14 -13.56 -4.36 15.93
CA ALA A 14 -14.53 -4.92 14.98
C ALA A 14 -15.43 -5.98 15.63
N ILE A 15 -14.87 -6.84 16.48
CA ILE A 15 -15.63 -7.84 17.26
C ILE A 15 -16.57 -7.13 18.25
N PHE A 16 -16.11 -6.08 18.93
CA PHE A 16 -16.95 -5.27 19.81
C PHE A 16 -18.14 -4.66 19.06
N PHE A 17 -17.90 -4.05 17.89
CA PHE A 17 -18.97 -3.51 17.05
C PHE A 17 -19.90 -4.62 16.53
N LEU A 18 -19.38 -5.79 16.17
CA LEU A 18 -20.20 -6.94 15.77
C LEU A 18 -21.16 -7.37 16.89
N LEU A 19 -20.67 -7.49 18.12
CA LEU A 19 -21.49 -7.82 19.28
C LEU A 19 -22.50 -6.71 19.60
N LEU A 20 -22.07 -5.45 19.56
CA LEU A 20 -22.94 -4.29 19.77
C LEU A 20 -24.11 -4.28 18.77
N VAL A 21 -23.81 -4.43 17.48
CA VAL A 21 -24.83 -4.44 16.43
C VAL A 21 -25.76 -5.65 16.57
N CYS A 22 -25.24 -6.81 16.96
CA CYS A 22 -26.05 -8.00 17.23
C CYS A 22 -27.05 -7.78 18.37
N VAL A 23 -26.59 -7.18 19.48
CA VAL A 23 -27.45 -6.83 20.62
C VAL A 23 -28.51 -5.81 20.19
N LEU A 24 -28.13 -4.78 19.44
CA LEU A 24 -29.07 -3.78 18.93
C LEU A 24 -30.13 -4.42 18.02
N ASP A 25 -29.73 -5.30 17.09
CA ASP A 25 -30.62 -5.99 16.15
C ASP A 25 -31.61 -6.94 16.86
N TYR A 26 -31.27 -7.42 18.06
CA TYR A 26 -32.17 -8.21 18.91
C TYR A 26 -33.26 -7.35 19.58
N PHE A 27 -32.91 -6.14 20.05
CA PHE A 27 -33.85 -5.26 20.75
C PHE A 27 -34.68 -4.38 19.81
N THR A 28 -34.30 -4.25 18.54
CA THR A 28 -34.99 -3.39 17.60
C THR A 28 -36.22 -4.05 16.97
N PRO A 29 -37.32 -3.30 16.76
CA PRO A 29 -38.50 -3.80 16.07
C PRO A 29 -38.17 -4.32 14.65
N LEU A 30 -38.89 -5.36 14.23
CA LEU A 30 -38.69 -6.08 12.96
C LEU A 30 -38.84 -5.20 11.71
N ASP A 31 -39.55 -4.07 11.82
CA ASP A 31 -39.81 -3.14 10.73
C ASP A 31 -38.64 -2.19 10.43
N VAL A 32 -37.62 -2.13 11.30
CA VAL A 32 -36.45 -1.26 11.12
C VAL A 32 -35.29 -2.02 10.49
N ALA A 33 -34.68 -1.44 9.45
CA ALA A 33 -33.55 -2.02 8.71
C ALA A 33 -32.20 -1.90 9.46
N VAL A 34 -32.11 -2.41 10.68
CA VAL A 34 -30.90 -2.34 11.54
C VAL A 34 -29.75 -3.17 11.00
N GLY A 35 -30.05 -4.19 10.19
CA GLY A 35 -29.04 -5.05 9.56
C GLY A 35 -28.02 -4.30 8.68
N ILE A 36 -28.32 -3.08 8.24
CA ILE A 36 -27.33 -2.27 7.50
C ILE A 36 -26.14 -1.85 8.37
N LEU A 37 -26.30 -1.77 9.69
CA LEU A 37 -25.24 -1.40 10.62
C LEU A 37 -24.09 -2.41 10.65
N TYR A 38 -24.32 -3.66 10.22
CA TYR A 38 -23.24 -4.66 10.09
C TYR A 38 -22.18 -4.22 9.05
N THR A 39 -22.49 -3.31 8.13
CA THR A 39 -21.51 -2.72 7.20
C THR A 39 -20.41 -1.93 7.93
N SER A 40 -20.71 -1.33 9.08
CA SER A 40 -19.74 -0.54 9.86
C SER A 40 -18.54 -1.37 10.33
N ILE A 41 -18.76 -2.66 10.57
CA ILE A 41 -17.73 -3.62 11.00
C ILE A 41 -16.65 -3.76 9.91
N ILE A 42 -17.06 -3.75 8.64
CA ILE A 42 -16.14 -3.83 7.50
C ILE A 42 -15.27 -2.57 7.40
N LEU A 43 -15.83 -1.40 7.72
CA LEU A 43 -15.08 -0.14 7.75
C LEU A 43 -14.03 -0.14 8.86
N VAL A 44 -14.38 -0.60 10.06
CA VAL A 44 -13.45 -0.74 11.20
C VAL A 44 -12.35 -1.77 10.86
N ALA A 45 -12.74 -2.88 10.23
CA ALA A 45 -11.83 -3.93 9.80
C ALA A 45 -11.02 -3.57 8.55
N LEU A 46 -11.16 -2.37 7.97
CA LEU A 46 -10.45 -2.00 6.74
C LEU A 46 -8.92 -2.03 6.92
N ARG A 47 -8.41 -1.86 8.14
CA ARG A 47 -6.97 -1.99 8.43
C ARG A 47 -6.50 -3.45 8.48
N GLU A 48 -7.41 -4.40 8.64
CA GLU A 48 -7.11 -5.83 8.75
C GLU A 48 -6.71 -6.49 7.42
N SER A 49 -6.37 -7.78 7.51
CA SER A 49 -6.05 -8.59 6.33
C SER A 49 -7.30 -8.89 5.50
N ARG A 50 -7.12 -9.10 4.19
CA ARG A 50 -8.21 -9.48 3.26
C ARG A 50 -8.99 -10.69 3.76
N LYS A 51 -8.29 -11.70 4.30
CA LYS A 51 -8.90 -12.91 4.89
C LYS A 51 -9.78 -12.58 6.10
N THR A 52 -9.33 -11.67 6.96
CA THR A 52 -10.08 -11.22 8.15
C THR A 52 -11.35 -10.46 7.76
N ILE A 53 -11.26 -9.55 6.79
CA ILE A 53 -12.42 -8.79 6.29
C ILE A 53 -13.48 -9.76 5.74
N PHE A 54 -13.05 -10.72 4.92
CA PHE A 54 -13.95 -11.73 4.38
C PHE A 54 -14.57 -12.62 5.47
N LEU A 55 -13.77 -13.07 6.45
CA LEU A 55 -14.25 -13.86 7.59
C LEU A 55 -15.28 -13.08 8.44
N LEU A 56 -15.06 -11.79 8.67
CA LEU A 56 -16.02 -10.96 9.40
C LEU A 56 -17.32 -10.78 8.62
N ALA A 57 -17.25 -10.59 7.29
CA ALA A 57 -18.44 -10.50 6.44
C ALA A 57 -19.24 -11.82 6.43
N THR A 58 -18.57 -12.98 6.39
CA THR A 58 -19.26 -14.28 6.45
C THR A 58 -19.88 -14.53 7.82
N ILE A 59 -19.18 -14.22 8.91
CA ILE A 59 -19.74 -14.29 10.27
C ILE A 59 -20.95 -13.36 10.42
N ALA A 60 -20.85 -12.10 9.99
CA ALA A 60 -21.96 -11.16 10.03
C ALA A 60 -23.16 -11.64 9.19
N THR A 61 -22.92 -12.22 8.01
CA THR A 61 -23.98 -12.83 7.19
C THR A 61 -24.66 -14.00 7.92
N LEU A 62 -23.88 -14.86 8.58
CA LEU A 62 -24.42 -15.96 9.39
C LEU A 62 -25.26 -15.44 10.57
N LEU A 63 -24.81 -14.38 11.25
CA LEU A 63 -25.58 -13.75 12.33
C LEU A 63 -26.91 -13.20 11.82
N ILE A 64 -26.91 -12.48 10.68
CA ILE A 64 -28.12 -11.97 10.04
C ILE A 64 -29.07 -13.14 9.70
N MET A 65 -28.54 -14.27 9.22
CA MET A 65 -29.33 -15.44 8.85
C MET A 65 -29.90 -16.19 10.06
N ILE A 66 -29.12 -16.34 11.14
CA ILE A 66 -29.59 -16.91 12.41
C ILE A 66 -30.70 -16.02 12.98
N ASN A 67 -30.52 -14.71 12.95
CA ASN A 67 -31.51 -13.75 13.43
C ASN A 67 -32.80 -13.82 12.58
N PHE A 68 -32.65 -13.98 11.26
CA PHE A 68 -33.78 -14.23 10.36
C PHE A 68 -34.56 -15.49 10.76
N LEU A 69 -33.89 -16.63 10.96
CA LEU A 69 -34.56 -17.89 11.32
C LEU A 69 -35.26 -17.82 12.69
N TYR A 70 -34.61 -17.22 13.69
CA TYR A 70 -35.15 -17.09 15.04
C TYR A 70 -36.43 -16.25 15.04
N PHE A 71 -36.37 -15.03 14.47
CA PHE A 71 -37.53 -14.15 14.46
C PHE A 71 -38.60 -14.56 13.44
N ASN A 72 -38.24 -15.20 12.32
CA ASN A 72 -39.23 -15.73 11.38
C ASN A 72 -40.14 -16.78 12.04
N ALA A 73 -39.62 -17.56 12.99
CA ALA A 73 -40.43 -18.51 13.76
C ALA A 73 -41.40 -17.84 14.75
N LEU A 74 -41.14 -16.58 15.13
CA LEU A 74 -41.89 -15.80 16.12
C LEU A 74 -42.71 -14.65 15.51
N ALA A 75 -42.55 -14.39 14.21
CA ALA A 75 -43.05 -13.19 13.56
C ALA A 75 -44.57 -13.24 13.37
N THR A 76 -45.26 -12.28 13.99
CA THR A 76 -46.68 -11.96 13.77
C THR A 76 -46.89 -10.80 12.78
N VAL A 77 -45.79 -10.27 12.23
CA VAL A 77 -45.74 -9.10 11.33
C VAL A 77 -45.83 -9.54 9.86
N SER A 78 -46.20 -8.60 8.98
CA SER A 78 -46.30 -8.79 7.52
C SER A 78 -45.14 -9.60 6.93
N HIS A 79 -45.48 -10.69 6.23
CA HIS A 79 -44.53 -11.69 5.72
C HIS A 79 -43.47 -11.16 4.73
N TRP A 80 -43.64 -9.96 4.17
CA TRP A 80 -42.76 -9.43 3.12
C TRP A 80 -41.73 -8.41 3.61
N VAL A 81 -42.04 -7.60 4.63
CA VAL A 81 -41.17 -6.49 5.08
C VAL A 81 -39.88 -7.03 5.70
N PHE A 82 -40.03 -8.06 6.54
CA PHE A 82 -38.92 -8.68 7.25
C PHE A 82 -37.85 -9.30 6.33
N PRO A 83 -38.18 -10.22 5.40
CA PRO A 83 -37.17 -10.81 4.51
C PRO A 83 -36.50 -9.77 3.60
N VAL A 84 -37.24 -8.75 3.12
CA VAL A 84 -36.68 -7.69 2.28
C VAL A 84 -35.62 -6.89 3.03
N ASN A 85 -35.87 -6.50 4.28
CA ASN A 85 -34.90 -5.78 5.11
C ASN A 85 -33.60 -6.57 5.33
N ARG A 86 -33.71 -7.90 5.49
CA ARG A 86 -32.53 -8.78 5.65
C ARG A 86 -31.75 -8.92 4.33
N LEU A 87 -32.44 -9.04 3.20
CA LEU A 87 -31.80 -9.06 1.87
C LEU A 87 -31.03 -7.77 1.58
N ILE A 88 -31.63 -6.60 1.84
CA ILE A 88 -30.96 -5.30 1.66
C ILE A 88 -29.70 -5.21 2.53
N SER A 89 -29.77 -5.71 3.77
CA SER A 89 -28.63 -5.72 4.70
C SER A 89 -27.48 -6.60 4.20
N ILE A 90 -27.78 -7.81 3.71
CA ILE A 90 -26.78 -8.73 3.15
C ILE A 90 -26.15 -8.12 1.89
N ILE A 91 -26.95 -7.56 0.99
CA ILE A 91 -26.45 -6.90 -0.23
C ILE A 91 -25.52 -5.74 0.15
N GLY A 92 -25.94 -4.85 1.05
CA GLY A 92 -25.12 -3.72 1.51
C GLY A 92 -23.80 -4.17 2.15
N LEU A 93 -23.84 -5.23 2.96
CA LEU A 93 -22.66 -5.83 3.56
C LEU A 93 -21.67 -6.34 2.50
N TRP A 94 -22.14 -7.08 1.50
CA TRP A 94 -21.28 -7.63 0.46
C TRP A 94 -20.76 -6.59 -0.54
N VAL A 95 -21.55 -5.57 -0.85
CA VAL A 95 -21.07 -4.40 -1.62
C VAL A 95 -19.92 -3.72 -0.88
N THR A 96 -20.11 -3.43 0.41
CA THR A 96 -19.08 -2.80 1.25
C THR A 96 -17.83 -3.69 1.37
N THR A 97 -18.02 -5.00 1.54
CA THR A 97 -16.94 -5.99 1.61
C THR A 97 -16.13 -6.02 0.30
N THR A 98 -16.81 -6.01 -0.84
CA THR A 98 -16.15 -6.02 -2.16
C THR A 98 -15.33 -4.76 -2.38
N ILE A 99 -15.87 -3.59 -2.03
CA ILE A 99 -15.14 -2.32 -2.08
C ILE A 99 -13.90 -2.37 -1.18
N ALA A 100 -14.04 -2.85 0.06
CA ALA A 100 -12.93 -2.96 1.00
C ALA A 100 -11.80 -3.90 0.50
N LEU A 101 -12.16 -5.04 -0.10
CA LEU A 101 -11.20 -5.99 -0.67
C LEU A 101 -10.48 -5.42 -1.90
N ASN A 102 -11.20 -4.71 -2.77
CA ASN A 102 -10.62 -4.04 -3.94
C ASN A 102 -9.68 -2.91 -3.52
N TYR A 103 -10.08 -2.09 -2.54
CA TYR A 103 -9.24 -1.04 -1.97
C TYR A 103 -7.91 -1.61 -1.44
N LYS A 104 -7.95 -2.72 -0.70
CA LYS A 104 -6.73 -3.42 -0.24
C LYS A 104 -5.88 -3.90 -1.41
N SER A 105 -6.49 -4.40 -2.47
CA SER A 105 -5.77 -4.85 -3.66
C SER A 105 -5.02 -3.73 -4.36
N VAL A 106 -5.67 -2.59 -4.52
CA VAL A 106 -5.04 -1.39 -5.10
C VAL A 106 -3.91 -0.89 -4.21
N GLN A 107 -4.12 -0.81 -2.89
CA GLN A 107 -3.08 -0.39 -1.95
C GLN A 107 -1.85 -1.29 -1.96
N GLU A 108 -2.03 -2.61 -2.02
CA GLU A 108 -0.91 -3.56 -2.09
C GLU A 108 -0.14 -3.44 -3.42
N LYS A 109 -0.84 -3.19 -4.54
CA LYS A 109 -0.20 -2.94 -5.85
C LYS A 109 0.61 -1.64 -5.84
N LEU A 110 0.01 -0.54 -5.38
CA LEU A 110 0.69 0.76 -5.29
C LEU A 110 1.93 0.70 -4.39
N LEU A 111 1.83 -0.02 -3.27
CA LEU A 111 2.99 -0.18 -2.39
C LEU A 111 4.10 -0.97 -3.08
N LYS A 112 3.75 -2.02 -3.83
CA LYS A 112 4.72 -2.82 -4.59
C LYS A 112 5.41 -1.98 -5.67
N GLU A 113 4.62 -1.26 -6.49
CA GLU A 113 5.14 -0.37 -7.53
C GLU A 113 6.06 0.71 -6.95
N ARG A 114 5.73 1.26 -5.78
CA ARG A 114 6.57 2.25 -5.10
C ARG A 114 7.91 1.67 -4.66
N ILE A 115 7.92 0.45 -4.13
CA ILE A 115 9.15 -0.24 -3.73
C ILE A 115 10.02 -0.49 -4.96
N GLU A 116 9.44 -1.05 -6.02
CA GLU A 116 10.13 -1.36 -7.28
C GLU A 116 10.70 -0.11 -7.96
N TYR A 117 9.93 1.00 -7.97
CA TYR A 117 10.40 2.29 -8.45
C TYR A 117 11.59 2.82 -7.63
N THR A 118 11.52 2.70 -6.30
CA THR A 118 12.61 3.16 -5.41
C THR A 118 13.88 2.33 -5.63
N GLU A 119 13.75 1.00 -5.73
CA GLU A 119 14.87 0.10 -6.03
C GLU A 119 15.51 0.41 -7.38
N THR A 120 14.69 0.64 -8.41
CA THR A 120 15.17 1.02 -9.75
C THR A 120 15.90 2.36 -9.72
N LEU A 121 15.37 3.35 -8.98
CA LEU A 121 16.03 4.63 -8.81
C LEU A 121 17.38 4.50 -8.09
N GLU A 122 17.46 3.69 -7.04
CA GLU A 122 18.71 3.44 -6.32
C GLU A 122 19.77 2.81 -7.25
N GLU A 123 19.38 1.85 -8.07
CA GLU A 123 20.27 1.23 -9.07
C GLU A 123 20.76 2.27 -10.10
N VAL A 124 19.84 3.05 -10.68
CA VAL A 124 20.19 4.10 -11.66
C VAL A 124 21.12 5.14 -11.04
N LEU A 125 20.85 5.58 -9.81
CA LEU A 125 21.69 6.52 -9.08
C LEU A 125 23.07 5.94 -8.78
N PHE A 126 23.14 4.67 -8.40
CA PHE A 126 24.41 3.97 -8.15
C PHE A 126 25.27 3.90 -9.42
N VAL A 127 24.69 3.43 -10.53
CA VAL A 127 25.38 3.34 -11.83
C VAL A 127 25.82 4.73 -12.30
N THR A 128 24.93 5.71 -12.22
CA THR A 128 25.21 7.11 -12.57
C THR A 128 26.37 7.67 -11.77
N SER A 129 26.34 7.50 -10.44
CA SER A 129 27.39 7.97 -9.55
C SER A 129 28.74 7.33 -9.89
N HIS A 130 28.77 6.03 -10.18
CA HIS A 130 29.99 5.34 -10.58
C HIS A 130 30.53 5.87 -11.92
N ARG A 131 29.64 6.05 -12.92
CA ARG A 131 30.02 6.57 -14.25
C ARG A 131 30.56 8.00 -14.19
N VAL A 132 30.03 8.87 -13.33
CA VAL A 132 30.54 10.24 -13.12
C VAL A 132 31.82 10.26 -12.30
N ARG A 133 31.90 9.45 -11.24
CA ARG A 133 33.04 9.44 -10.31
C ARG A 133 34.35 9.09 -11.03
N ASN A 134 34.33 8.18 -12.00
CA ASN A 134 35.52 7.72 -12.69
C ASN A 134 36.27 8.84 -13.45
N PRO A 135 35.66 9.54 -14.43
CA PRO A 135 36.32 10.63 -15.13
C PRO A 135 36.66 11.80 -14.19
N VAL A 136 35.82 12.10 -13.19
CA VAL A 136 36.13 13.13 -12.17
C VAL A 136 37.38 12.78 -11.37
N ALA A 137 37.50 11.54 -10.88
CA ALA A 137 38.68 11.09 -10.15
C ALA A 137 39.95 11.15 -11.02
N ASN A 138 39.84 10.82 -12.31
CA ASN A 138 40.94 10.93 -13.26
C ASN A 138 41.37 12.39 -13.46
N ILE A 139 40.41 13.31 -13.65
CA ILE A 139 40.67 14.76 -13.79
C ILE A 139 41.38 15.29 -12.54
N VAL A 140 40.83 15.02 -11.34
CA VAL A 140 41.41 15.47 -10.07
C VAL A 140 42.84 14.98 -9.91
N LYS A 141 43.09 13.69 -10.17
CA LYS A 141 44.43 13.10 -10.07
C LYS A 141 45.43 13.72 -11.06
N ILE A 142 45.01 14.00 -12.30
CA ILE A 142 45.87 14.67 -13.29
C ILE A 142 46.18 16.10 -12.85
N VAL A 143 45.21 16.83 -12.30
CA VAL A 143 45.41 18.19 -11.77
C VAL A 143 46.34 18.20 -10.55
N GLU A 144 46.17 17.28 -9.61
CA GLU A 144 47.06 17.13 -8.45
C GLU A 144 48.50 16.83 -8.88
N MET A 145 48.68 15.95 -9.86
CA MET A 145 50.00 15.66 -10.41
C MET A 145 50.61 16.92 -11.03
N MET A 146 49.87 17.67 -11.85
CA MET A 146 50.36 18.92 -12.47
C MET A 146 50.75 20.01 -11.47
N GLY A 147 50.15 20.03 -10.28
CA GLY A 147 50.47 20.99 -9.20
C GLY A 147 51.74 20.65 -8.39
N ASN A 148 52.46 19.57 -8.72
CA ASN A 148 53.62 19.11 -7.97
C ASN A 148 54.93 19.69 -8.56
N ASP A 149 55.76 20.32 -7.72
CA ASP A 149 56.92 21.17 -8.13
C ASP A 149 58.05 20.47 -8.92
N HIS A 150 57.96 19.15 -9.12
CA HIS A 150 58.97 18.34 -9.81
C HIS A 150 58.54 17.85 -11.21
N ILE A 151 57.42 18.31 -11.75
CA ILE A 151 56.94 17.90 -13.08
C ILE A 151 57.65 18.66 -14.20
N SER A 152 58.26 17.93 -15.15
CA SER A 152 58.82 18.54 -16.35
C SER A 152 57.73 19.00 -17.33
N VAL A 153 58.01 20.07 -18.09
CA VAL A 153 57.13 20.58 -19.15
C VAL A 153 56.76 19.51 -20.19
N LYS A 154 57.64 18.53 -20.42
CA LYS A 154 57.38 17.39 -21.32
C LYS A 154 56.28 16.47 -20.76
N ASN A 155 56.33 16.16 -19.46
CA ASN A 155 55.34 15.31 -18.78
C ASN A 155 53.98 16.02 -18.72
N LEU A 156 53.97 17.33 -18.52
CA LEU A 156 52.75 18.16 -18.57
C LEU A 156 52.06 18.07 -19.95
N LYS A 157 52.83 18.17 -21.03
CA LYS A 157 52.32 18.01 -22.40
C LYS A 157 51.74 16.62 -22.67
N GLU A 158 52.29 15.58 -22.06
CA GLU A 158 51.80 14.20 -22.17
C GLU A 158 50.51 13.97 -21.35
N MET A 159 50.28 14.75 -20.28
CA MET A 159 49.09 14.63 -19.42
C MET A 159 47.84 15.35 -19.96
N ILE A 160 48.01 16.44 -20.73
CA ILE A 160 46.90 17.22 -21.32
C ILE A 160 45.94 16.35 -22.16
N PRO A 161 46.41 15.44 -23.05
CA PRO A 161 45.52 14.55 -23.79
C PRO A 161 44.66 13.65 -22.90
N PHE A 162 45.19 13.15 -21.77
CA PHE A 162 44.44 12.31 -20.84
C PHE A 162 43.39 13.11 -20.04
N LEU A 163 43.69 14.38 -19.75
CA LEU A 163 42.73 15.31 -19.15
C LEU A 163 41.57 15.59 -20.12
N GLY A 164 41.89 15.90 -21.38
CA GLY A 164 40.92 16.09 -22.46
C GLY A 164 40.02 14.87 -22.65
N LYS A 165 40.61 13.68 -22.67
CA LYS A 165 39.85 12.41 -22.76
C LYS A 165 38.91 12.20 -21.58
N SER A 166 39.38 12.47 -20.34
CA SER A 166 38.53 12.32 -19.15
C SER A 166 37.38 13.34 -19.15
N ALA A 167 37.61 14.55 -19.70
CA ALA A 167 36.58 15.56 -19.87
C ALA A 167 35.55 15.17 -20.95
N GLU A 168 35.98 14.60 -22.08
CA GLU A 168 35.09 14.03 -23.11
C GLU A 168 34.26 12.86 -22.57
N GLU A 169 34.88 11.97 -21.78
CA GLU A 169 34.17 10.86 -21.12
C GLU A 169 33.10 11.39 -20.16
N LEU A 170 33.40 12.45 -19.39
CA LEU A 170 32.42 13.10 -18.52
C LEU A 170 31.29 13.77 -19.32
N ASP A 171 31.61 14.49 -20.40
CA ASP A 171 30.62 15.14 -21.27
C ASP A 171 29.67 14.10 -21.90
N THR A 172 30.22 12.96 -22.34
CA THR A 172 29.44 11.83 -22.85
C THR A 172 28.50 11.27 -21.78
N VAL A 173 28.99 11.09 -20.56
CA VAL A 173 28.17 10.61 -19.42
C VAL A 173 27.04 11.59 -19.09
N VAL A 174 27.28 12.91 -19.19
CA VAL A 174 26.25 13.94 -18.94
C VAL A 174 25.21 13.97 -20.08
N LYS A 175 25.64 13.86 -21.34
CA LYS A 175 24.74 13.77 -22.51
C LYS A 175 23.83 12.55 -22.44
N ASP A 176 24.39 11.39 -22.13
CA ASP A 176 23.61 10.16 -21.91
C ASP A 176 22.53 10.32 -20.81
N MET A 177 22.74 11.20 -19.82
CA MET A 177 21.79 11.47 -18.73
C MET A 177 20.76 12.54 -19.07
N THR A 178 21.09 13.49 -19.94
CA THR A 178 20.25 14.64 -20.27
C THR A 178 19.45 14.44 -21.56
N GLY A 179 19.83 13.47 -22.39
CA GLY A 179 19.12 13.12 -23.62
C GLY A 179 19.43 14.02 -24.82
N ASP A 180 20.50 14.82 -24.73
CA ASP A 180 21.06 15.69 -25.78
C ASP A 180 22.27 15.03 -26.47
#